data_AF-A0A538BIX2-F1
#
_entry.id   AF-A0A538BIX2-F1
#
_cell.length_a   1.000
_cell.length_b   1.000
_cell.length_c   1.000
_cell.angle_alpha   90.00
_cell.angle_beta   90.00
_cell.angle_gamma   90.00
#
_symmetry.space_group_name_H-M   'P 1'
#
loop_
_entity.id
_entity.type
_entity.pdbx_description
1 polymer ?
#
loop_
_entity_poly.entity_id
_entity_poly.type
_entity_poly.pdbx_seq_one_letter_code
_entity_poly.pdbx_strand_id
1 'polypeptide(L)'
;MPDGIEGPDFYEKSAPSHTPEWVHRCTVMSDDAKMGRIDYLTVDDLATLLFVANLGAIEMHPLHSRCEDVQHPDYLFFDLDPFPPYAYDDVLNVARHIEVLLEQLGMTGFPKTSGATGLQIYVPLEQGAYTYAEARAFVGACGRLVKAADPDKVTMAWRVADRAGKIFIDHNMNRQGANIAAAYSLRPERRAPVSTPLTWDEVRAGGFEPQDFRIDNVWERFATVGDLWTGVRTGPGADLAAALDALGVEVEDDDPVRGSLPRTAAPDVRSKTSDEIALASKDPALFEYVRRRAFGPEGTSEPAPGDEAGSGNSFVIHKHRATRLHYDVRLEHDGGLPSWAVPKGLPTTKGENSTTAGTSRSSGPTRRSRSGSTGVAIRGSSSTS
;
A
#
# COMPACT_ATOMS: atom_id res chain seq x y z
N MET A 1 8.80 2.04 -6.27
CA MET A 1 10.14 2.39 -6.79
C MET A 1 10.38 1.70 -8.13
N PRO A 2 9.82 2.24 -9.24
CA PRO A 2 9.92 1.62 -10.57
C PRO A 2 11.35 1.55 -11.11
N ASP A 3 12.18 2.53 -10.73
CA ASP A 3 13.58 2.66 -11.16
C ASP A 3 14.59 2.18 -10.09
N GLY A 4 14.14 1.37 -9.12
CA GLY A 4 14.96 0.87 -8.02
C GLY A 4 15.16 1.86 -6.87
N ILE A 5 15.93 1.46 -5.85
CA ILE A 5 16.07 2.19 -4.57
C ILE A 5 16.86 3.50 -4.66
N GLU A 6 17.58 3.74 -5.77
CA GLU A 6 18.31 4.99 -6.02
C GLU A 6 17.50 5.98 -6.88
N GLY A 7 16.35 5.55 -7.41
CA GLY A 7 15.44 6.37 -8.20
C GLY A 7 14.33 7.02 -7.36
N PRO A 8 13.39 7.74 -8.01
CA PRO A 8 12.24 8.30 -7.34
C PRO A 8 11.37 7.23 -6.65
N ASP A 9 10.92 7.54 -5.44
CA ASP A 9 9.99 6.73 -4.70
C ASP A 9 8.53 7.15 -4.96
N PHE A 10 7.62 6.27 -4.58
CA PHE A 10 6.21 6.59 -4.52
C PHE A 10 5.60 5.89 -3.31
N TYR A 11 4.60 6.52 -2.74
CA TYR A 11 3.76 5.94 -1.70
C TYR A 11 2.31 5.99 -2.18
N GLU A 12 1.72 4.83 -2.46
CA GLU A 12 0.39 4.72 -3.04
C GLU A 12 -0.53 3.99 -2.07
N LYS A 13 -1.63 4.65 -1.67
CA LYS A 13 -2.67 4.04 -0.82
C LYS A 13 -3.84 3.54 -1.65
N SER A 14 -4.17 4.23 -2.73
CA SER A 14 -5.36 3.95 -3.51
C SER A 14 -5.01 3.13 -4.74
N ALA A 15 -5.86 2.18 -5.08
CA ALA A 15 -5.74 1.35 -6.26
C ALA A 15 -5.55 2.23 -7.51
N PRO A 16 -4.47 2.03 -8.30
CA PRO A 16 -4.27 2.79 -9.53
C PRO A 16 -5.45 2.66 -10.49
N SER A 17 -5.68 3.67 -11.33
CA SER A 17 -6.79 3.67 -12.30
C SER A 17 -6.78 2.48 -13.28
N HIS A 18 -5.61 1.88 -13.50
CA HIS A 18 -5.40 0.71 -14.35
C HIS A 18 -5.44 -0.62 -13.58
N THR A 19 -5.91 -0.62 -12.33
CA THR A 19 -6.07 -1.83 -11.53
C THR A 19 -6.99 -2.83 -12.24
N PRO A 20 -6.56 -4.08 -12.48
CA PRO A 20 -7.38 -5.07 -13.15
C PRO A 20 -8.69 -5.38 -12.39
N GLU A 21 -9.74 -5.72 -13.12
CA GLU A 21 -11.07 -6.01 -12.54
C GLU A 21 -11.09 -7.17 -11.54
N TRP A 22 -10.15 -8.12 -11.69
CA TRP A 22 -10.03 -9.27 -10.78
C TRP A 22 -9.36 -8.94 -9.46
N VAL A 23 -8.71 -7.77 -9.33
CA VAL A 23 -8.10 -7.35 -8.07
C VAL A 23 -9.19 -6.77 -7.16
N HIS A 24 -9.38 -7.44 -6.03
CA HIS A 24 -10.30 -7.01 -4.99
C HIS A 24 -9.84 -5.70 -4.35
N ARG A 25 -10.81 -4.88 -3.94
CA ARG A 25 -10.59 -3.54 -3.40
C ARG A 25 -11.41 -3.32 -2.14
N CYS A 26 -10.82 -2.60 -1.23
CA CYS A 26 -11.32 -2.29 0.09
C CYS A 26 -11.42 -0.79 0.25
N THR A 27 -12.64 -0.29 0.11
CA THR A 27 -12.91 1.14 0.11
C THR A 27 -13.06 1.64 1.54
N VAL A 28 -12.21 2.58 1.94
CA VAL A 28 -12.18 3.17 3.26
C VAL A 28 -12.23 4.69 3.15
N MET A 29 -12.93 5.34 4.08
CA MET A 29 -12.89 6.79 4.19
C MET A 29 -11.60 7.22 4.89
N SER A 30 -10.88 8.15 4.29
CA SER A 30 -9.69 8.74 4.90
C SER A 30 -10.08 9.70 6.03
N ASP A 31 -9.32 9.67 7.12
CA ASP A 31 -9.42 10.67 8.19
C ASP A 31 -8.98 12.06 7.69
N ASP A 32 -8.11 12.10 6.67
CA ASP A 32 -7.86 13.32 5.92
C ASP A 32 -8.99 13.55 4.91
N ALA A 33 -9.87 14.50 5.21
CA ALA A 33 -10.98 14.90 4.37
C ALA A 33 -10.57 15.32 2.94
N LYS A 34 -9.29 15.72 2.73
CA LYS A 34 -8.77 16.06 1.40
C LYS A 34 -8.44 14.82 0.57
N MET A 35 -8.05 13.71 1.21
CA MET A 35 -7.86 12.44 0.52
C MET A 35 -9.19 11.78 0.17
N GLY A 36 -10.25 12.06 0.94
CA GLY A 36 -11.60 11.55 0.66
C GLY A 36 -11.66 10.03 0.79
N ARG A 37 -11.81 9.34 -0.35
CA ARG A 37 -11.98 7.88 -0.39
C ARG A 37 -10.68 7.20 -0.83
N ILE A 38 -10.27 6.18 -0.09
CA ILE A 38 -9.12 5.34 -0.42
C ILE A 38 -9.63 3.96 -0.82
N ASP A 39 -9.25 3.50 -2.01
CA ASP A 39 -9.58 2.16 -2.49
C ASP A 39 -8.35 1.25 -2.31
N TYR A 40 -8.15 0.68 -1.13
CA TYR A 40 -7.01 -0.21 -0.86
C TYR A 40 -7.07 -1.47 -1.73
N LEU A 41 -5.92 -1.95 -2.23
CA LEU A 41 -5.82 -3.27 -2.87
C LEU A 41 -5.82 -4.37 -1.81
N THR A 42 -6.65 -5.40 -1.95
CA THR A 42 -6.60 -6.58 -1.08
C THR A 42 -5.79 -7.69 -1.75
N VAL A 43 -4.69 -8.08 -1.12
CA VAL A 43 -3.75 -9.07 -1.66
C VAL A 43 -4.18 -10.46 -1.19
N ASP A 44 -5.21 -11.01 -1.84
CA ASP A 44 -5.85 -12.26 -1.43
C ASP A 44 -5.25 -13.50 -2.12
N ASP A 45 -4.45 -13.29 -3.17
CA ASP A 45 -3.84 -14.35 -3.96
C ASP A 45 -2.47 -13.97 -4.56
N LEU A 46 -1.79 -14.97 -5.12
CA LEU A 46 -0.49 -14.80 -5.76
C LEU A 46 -0.55 -13.87 -6.98
N ALA A 47 -1.64 -13.88 -7.74
CA ALA A 47 -1.77 -13.03 -8.93
C ALA A 47 -1.77 -11.55 -8.52
N THR A 48 -2.49 -11.22 -7.44
CA THR A 48 -2.56 -9.87 -6.88
C THR A 48 -1.21 -9.45 -6.31
N LEU A 49 -0.52 -10.35 -5.60
CA LEU A 49 0.82 -10.09 -5.08
C LEU A 49 1.81 -9.76 -6.21
N LEU A 50 1.78 -10.54 -7.30
CA LEU A 50 2.60 -10.29 -8.49
C LEU A 50 2.22 -9.00 -9.20
N PHE A 51 0.94 -8.63 -9.23
CA PHE A 51 0.50 -7.35 -9.76
C PHE A 51 1.07 -6.19 -8.95
N VAL A 52 0.99 -6.22 -7.61
CA VAL A 52 1.55 -5.18 -6.74
C VAL A 52 3.07 -5.09 -6.92
N ALA A 53 3.77 -6.21 -6.99
CA ALA A 53 5.21 -6.23 -7.29
C ALA A 53 5.52 -5.62 -8.68
N ASN A 54 4.69 -5.91 -9.69
CA ASN A 54 4.84 -5.36 -11.05
C ASN A 54 4.60 -3.84 -11.12
N LEU A 55 3.88 -3.24 -10.15
CA LEU A 55 3.81 -1.78 -10.01
C LEU A 55 5.13 -1.16 -9.52
N GLY A 56 6.14 -1.99 -9.21
CA GLY A 56 7.39 -1.57 -8.62
C GLY A 56 7.28 -1.35 -7.10
N ALA A 57 6.30 -1.97 -6.44
CA ALA A 57 6.22 -1.97 -4.98
C ALA A 57 7.30 -2.90 -4.40
N ILE A 58 8.16 -2.35 -3.54
CA ILE A 58 9.20 -3.11 -2.82
C ILE A 58 8.70 -3.44 -1.42
N GLU A 59 8.12 -2.47 -0.73
CA GLU A 59 7.53 -2.64 0.60
C GLU A 59 6.00 -2.55 0.56
N MET A 60 5.35 -3.34 1.42
CA MET A 60 3.91 -3.41 1.55
C MET A 60 3.50 -3.06 2.98
N HIS A 61 2.47 -2.22 3.12
CA HIS A 61 1.98 -1.73 4.40
C HIS A 61 0.50 -2.10 4.58
N PRO A 62 0.19 -3.22 5.26
CA PRO A 62 -1.18 -3.63 5.48
C PRO A 62 -1.86 -2.73 6.51
N LEU A 63 -3.18 -2.62 6.40
CA LEU A 63 -4.01 -2.13 7.50
C LEU A 63 -3.81 -3.04 8.72
N HIS A 64 -4.01 -2.48 9.92
CA HIS A 64 -3.95 -3.25 11.17
C HIS A 64 -5.27 -3.96 11.48
N SER A 65 -6.26 -3.76 10.62
CA SER A 65 -7.62 -4.30 10.67
C SER A 65 -7.97 -4.92 9.31
N ARG A 66 -9.10 -5.62 9.26
CA ARG A 66 -9.62 -6.19 8.00
C ARG A 66 -10.63 -5.25 7.36
N CYS A 67 -10.89 -5.50 6.09
CA CYS A 67 -11.76 -4.65 5.29
C CYS A 67 -13.22 -4.67 5.73
N GLU A 68 -13.66 -5.77 6.32
CA GLU A 68 -14.99 -5.94 6.88
C GLU A 68 -15.20 -5.06 8.11
N ASP A 69 -14.13 -4.75 8.85
CA ASP A 69 -14.17 -3.94 10.06
C ASP A 69 -12.87 -3.16 10.24
N VAL A 70 -12.80 -2.01 9.58
CA VAL A 70 -11.59 -1.19 9.58
C VAL A 70 -11.36 -0.41 10.88
N GLN A 71 -12.36 -0.37 11.77
CA GLN A 71 -12.34 0.39 13.02
C GLN A 71 -11.69 -0.38 14.19
N HIS A 72 -11.68 -1.70 14.11
CA HIS A 72 -11.14 -2.56 15.16
C HIS A 72 -9.90 -3.29 14.65
N PRO A 73 -8.71 -3.06 15.22
CA PRO A 73 -7.50 -3.77 14.81
C PRO A 73 -7.53 -5.25 15.20
N ASP A 74 -6.94 -6.08 14.34
CA ASP A 74 -6.70 -7.52 14.58
C ASP A 74 -5.49 -7.77 15.48
N TYR A 75 -4.65 -6.74 15.70
CA TYR A 75 -3.47 -6.82 16.53
C TYR A 75 -3.06 -5.43 17.02
N LEU A 76 -2.35 -5.39 18.14
CA LEU A 76 -1.53 -4.26 18.53
C LEU A 76 -0.05 -4.58 18.32
N PHE A 77 0.80 -3.56 18.33
CA PHE A 77 2.24 -3.79 18.27
C PHE A 77 3.05 -2.72 19.00
N PHE A 78 4.26 -3.13 19.39
CA PHE A 78 5.33 -2.26 19.85
C PHE A 78 6.30 -2.02 18.72
N ASP A 79 6.48 -0.77 18.29
CA ASP A 79 7.49 -0.36 17.31
C ASP A 79 8.70 0.22 18.04
N LEU A 80 9.84 -0.46 17.94
CA LEU A 80 11.08 -0.11 18.64
C LEU A 80 12.05 0.53 17.66
N ASP A 81 12.09 1.86 17.70
CA ASP A 81 12.85 2.67 16.77
C ASP A 81 14.13 3.21 17.41
N PRO A 82 15.31 2.68 17.06
CA PRO A 82 16.57 3.18 17.60
C PRO A 82 17.01 4.50 16.94
N PHE A 83 17.46 5.45 17.76
CA PHE A 83 18.03 6.72 17.31
C PHE A 83 19.55 6.76 17.58
N PRO A 84 20.40 7.00 16.57
CA PRO A 84 21.86 7.04 16.75
C PRO A 84 22.33 7.99 17.86
N PRO A 85 23.43 7.67 18.57
CA PRO A 85 24.21 6.42 18.49
C PRO A 85 23.61 5.30 19.37
N TYR A 86 23.49 4.07 18.85
CA TYR A 86 23.00 2.91 19.59
C TYR A 86 23.75 1.64 19.19
N ALA A 87 23.74 0.62 20.04
CA ALA A 87 24.07 -0.75 19.66
C ALA A 87 22.75 -1.50 19.39
N TYR A 88 22.70 -2.41 18.41
CA TYR A 88 21.45 -3.14 18.16
C TYR A 88 21.00 -4.01 19.34
N ASP A 89 21.93 -4.46 20.19
CA ASP A 89 21.58 -5.13 21.45
C ASP A 89 20.78 -4.22 22.40
N ASP A 90 20.88 -2.89 22.30
CA ASP A 90 19.98 -1.97 23.03
C ASP A 90 18.51 -2.18 22.59
N VAL A 91 18.25 -2.39 21.29
CA VAL A 91 16.90 -2.72 20.77
C VAL A 91 16.42 -4.06 21.33
N LEU A 92 17.30 -5.07 21.34
CA LEU A 92 16.97 -6.40 21.86
C LEU A 92 16.71 -6.39 23.37
N ASN A 93 17.46 -5.59 24.14
CA ASN A 93 17.22 -5.42 25.57
C ASN A 93 15.84 -4.80 25.84
N VAL A 94 15.44 -3.78 25.08
CA VAL A 94 14.10 -3.19 25.17
C VAL A 94 13.02 -4.21 24.76
N ALA A 95 13.27 -5.01 23.74
CA ALA A 95 12.37 -6.08 23.32
C ALA A 95 12.16 -7.13 24.43
N ARG A 96 13.21 -7.51 25.16
CA ARG A 96 13.15 -8.42 26.32
C ARG A 96 12.36 -7.82 27.49
N HIS A 97 12.44 -6.50 27.72
CA HIS A 97 11.57 -5.85 28.71
C HIS A 97 10.10 -5.98 28.34
N ILE A 98 9.77 -5.81 27.06
CA ILE A 98 8.40 -5.99 26.57
C ILE A 98 7.96 -7.44 26.67
N GLU A 99 8.84 -8.39 26.35
CA GLU A 99 8.58 -9.82 26.52
C GLU A 99 8.13 -10.16 27.94
N VAL A 100 8.93 -9.77 28.94
CA VAL A 100 8.64 -10.00 30.35
C VAL A 100 7.31 -9.35 30.73
N LEU A 101 7.04 -8.13 30.28
CA LEU A 101 5.79 -7.44 30.54
C LEU A 101 4.59 -8.20 29.97
N LEU A 102 4.68 -8.67 28.72
CA LEU A 102 3.62 -9.45 28.08
C LEU A 102 3.40 -10.78 28.79
N GLU A 103 4.46 -11.48 29.19
CA GLU A 103 4.39 -12.72 29.97
C GLU A 103 3.66 -12.51 31.31
N GLN A 104 3.95 -11.42 32.03
CA GLN A 104 3.26 -11.08 33.29
C GLN A 104 1.77 -10.79 33.09
N LEU A 105 1.37 -10.30 31.90
CA LEU A 105 -0.01 -10.02 31.55
C LEU A 105 -0.72 -11.22 30.89
N GLY A 106 -0.04 -12.38 30.78
CA GLY A 106 -0.60 -13.56 30.12
C GLY A 106 -0.78 -13.40 28.60
N MET A 107 -0.06 -12.46 27.99
CA MET A 107 -0.11 -12.17 26.57
C MET A 107 1.09 -12.77 25.83
N THR A 108 0.87 -13.18 24.58
CA THR A 108 1.95 -13.69 23.72
C THR A 108 2.33 -12.64 22.68
N GLY A 109 3.60 -12.21 22.69
CA GLY A 109 4.18 -11.35 21.66
C GLY A 109 4.85 -12.13 20.53
N PHE A 110 4.87 -11.56 19.32
CA PHE A 110 5.49 -12.12 18.13
C PHE A 110 6.49 -11.12 17.54
N PRO A 111 7.81 -11.30 17.78
CA PRO A 111 8.82 -10.36 17.33
C PRO A 111 9.14 -10.53 15.84
N LYS A 112 9.45 -9.42 15.18
CA LYS A 112 10.08 -9.38 13.86
C LYS A 112 11.05 -8.21 13.74
N THR A 113 12.11 -8.39 12.96
CA THR A 113 12.90 -7.22 12.54
C THR A 113 12.03 -6.33 11.65
N SER A 114 12.27 -5.02 11.70
CA SER A 114 11.66 -4.10 10.72
C SER A 114 12.21 -4.32 9.30
N GLY A 115 13.38 -4.97 9.17
CA GLY A 115 14.18 -5.02 7.96
C GLY A 115 14.98 -3.74 7.67
N ALA A 116 14.85 -2.71 8.51
CA ALA A 116 15.66 -1.49 8.43
C ALA A 116 16.56 -1.39 9.67
N THR A 117 16.13 -0.67 10.69
CA THR A 117 16.92 -0.40 11.91
C THR A 117 16.26 -0.94 13.17
N GLY A 118 14.93 -0.93 13.25
CA GLY A 118 14.17 -1.29 14.45
C GLY A 118 13.72 -2.75 14.53
N LEU A 119 12.96 -3.04 15.58
CA LEU A 119 12.29 -4.32 15.86
C LEU A 119 10.84 -4.06 16.24
N GLN A 120 9.93 -4.95 15.84
CA GLN A 120 8.51 -4.84 16.11
C GLN A 120 7.98 -6.08 16.82
N ILE A 121 7.10 -5.92 17.80
CA ILE A 121 6.51 -7.02 18.57
C ILE A 121 5.00 -6.91 18.44
N TYR A 122 4.37 -7.92 17.85
CA TYR A 122 2.93 -7.96 17.60
C TYR A 122 2.22 -8.78 18.66
N VAL A 123 1.02 -8.36 19.05
CA VAL A 123 0.14 -9.12 19.94
C VAL A 123 -1.22 -9.21 19.25
N PRO A 124 -1.69 -10.42 18.89
CA PRO A 124 -2.99 -10.60 18.25
C PRO A 124 -4.11 -10.19 19.20
N LEU A 125 -5.19 -9.64 18.64
CA LEU A 125 -6.41 -9.26 19.32
C LEU A 125 -7.58 -10.06 18.76
N GLU A 126 -8.63 -10.22 19.57
CA GLU A 126 -9.85 -10.84 19.10
C GLU A 126 -10.54 -9.89 18.09
N GLN A 127 -10.97 -10.42 16.95
CA GLN A 127 -11.50 -9.60 15.86
C GLN A 127 -12.74 -8.83 16.31
N GLY A 128 -12.74 -7.51 16.11
CA GLY A 128 -13.86 -6.64 16.48
C GLY A 128 -14.01 -6.39 17.99
N ALA A 129 -13.10 -6.89 18.83
CA ALA A 129 -13.24 -6.79 20.29
C ALA A 129 -12.73 -5.47 20.87
N TYR A 130 -11.74 -4.84 20.23
CA TYR A 130 -11.05 -3.66 20.74
C TYR A 130 -10.85 -2.59 19.69
N THR A 131 -10.79 -1.34 20.12
CA THR A 131 -10.55 -0.15 19.30
C THR A 131 -9.05 0.17 19.19
N TYR A 132 -8.70 1.01 18.23
CA TYR A 132 -7.35 1.58 18.13
C TYR A 132 -6.96 2.40 19.37
N ALA A 133 -7.93 3.11 19.98
CA ALA A 133 -7.70 3.89 21.19
C ALA A 133 -7.27 3.00 22.37
N GLU A 134 -7.94 1.86 22.57
CA GLU A 134 -7.58 0.88 23.60
C GLU A 134 -6.20 0.27 23.34
N ALA A 135 -5.91 -0.15 22.11
CA ALA A 135 -4.60 -0.68 21.71
C ALA A 135 -3.48 0.35 21.97
N ARG A 136 -3.68 1.61 21.55
CA ARG A 136 -2.72 2.70 21.77
C ARG A 136 -2.54 3.03 23.24
N ALA A 137 -3.62 3.05 24.04
CA ALA A 137 -3.56 3.30 25.47
C ALA A 137 -2.73 2.23 26.19
N PHE A 138 -2.95 0.97 25.86
CA PHE A 138 -2.19 -0.16 26.38
C PHE A 138 -0.71 -0.08 26.04
N VAL A 139 -0.36 0.05 24.75
CA VAL A 139 1.04 0.18 24.29
C VAL A 139 1.70 1.39 24.93
N GLY A 140 0.97 2.50 25.06
CA GLY A 140 1.43 3.70 25.74
C GLY A 140 1.76 3.47 27.21
N ALA A 141 0.92 2.74 27.95
CA ALA A 141 1.14 2.41 29.35
C ALA A 141 2.34 1.48 29.53
N CYS A 142 2.43 0.43 28.72
CA CYS A 142 3.56 -0.47 28.70
C CYS A 142 4.87 0.27 28.38
N GLY A 143 4.87 1.13 27.36
CA GLY A 143 6.03 1.96 27.01
C GLY A 143 6.50 2.86 28.17
N ARG A 144 5.57 3.42 28.96
CA ARG A 144 5.90 4.22 30.14
C ARG A 144 6.55 3.39 31.24
N LEU A 145 6.09 2.16 31.46
CA LEU A 145 6.69 1.23 32.41
C LEU A 145 8.10 0.82 31.98
N VAL A 146 8.28 0.45 30.71
CA VAL A 146 9.59 0.10 30.16
C VAL A 146 10.55 1.30 30.21
N LYS A 147 10.07 2.51 29.92
CA LYS A 147 10.85 3.75 30.10
C LYS A 147 11.23 4.01 31.55
N ALA A 148 10.35 3.72 32.51
CA ALA A 148 10.66 3.88 33.93
C ALA A 148 11.70 2.86 34.41
N ALA A 149 11.69 1.64 33.84
CA ALA A 149 12.65 0.59 34.14
C ALA A 149 14.03 0.85 33.51
N ASP A 150 14.07 1.42 32.30
CA ASP A 150 15.31 1.72 31.57
C ASP A 150 15.28 3.14 30.96
N PRO A 151 15.38 4.20 31.80
CA PRO A 151 15.27 5.59 31.36
C PRO A 151 16.45 6.06 30.52
N ASP A 152 17.59 5.35 30.58
CA ASP A 152 18.79 5.68 29.83
C ASP A 152 18.70 5.19 28.40
N LYS A 153 18.09 4.02 28.15
CA LYS A 153 17.95 3.46 26.81
C LYS A 153 16.60 3.71 26.16
N VAL A 154 15.55 4.04 26.90
CA VAL A 154 14.19 4.13 26.35
C VAL A 154 13.67 5.57 26.35
N THR A 155 12.96 5.94 25.30
CA THR A 155 12.28 7.23 25.19
C THR A 155 10.89 7.09 24.59
N MET A 156 10.01 8.01 24.97
CA MET A 156 8.69 8.22 24.36
C MET A 156 8.51 9.70 24.01
N ALA A 157 9.62 10.43 23.84
CA ALA A 157 9.59 11.86 23.62
C ALA A 157 8.99 12.22 22.26
N TRP A 158 8.08 13.19 22.25
CA TRP A 158 7.49 13.68 20.99
C TRP A 158 8.53 14.36 20.10
N ARG A 159 9.46 15.12 20.69
CA ARG A 159 10.54 15.80 19.95
C ARG A 159 11.64 14.82 19.58
N VAL A 160 11.97 14.75 18.29
CA VAL A 160 13.05 13.88 17.76
C VAL A 160 14.41 14.20 18.38
N ALA A 161 14.68 15.47 18.68
CA ALA A 161 15.94 15.90 19.32
C ALA A 161 16.18 15.26 20.69
N ASP A 162 15.12 14.84 21.39
CA ASP A 162 15.18 14.23 22.72
C ASP A 162 15.30 12.69 22.65
N ARG A 163 15.54 12.14 21.46
CA ARG A 163 15.63 10.68 21.21
C ARG A 163 17.04 10.17 20.99
N ALA A 164 18.02 11.06 20.81
CA ALA A 164 19.40 10.68 20.50
C ALA A 164 19.96 9.65 21.49
N GLY A 165 20.49 8.55 20.96
CA GLY A 165 21.05 7.44 21.72
C GLY A 165 20.06 6.53 22.44
N LYS A 166 18.76 6.62 22.11
CA LYS A 166 17.69 5.87 22.76
C LYS A 166 16.82 5.11 21.76
N ILE A 167 16.11 4.13 22.27
CA ILE A 167 15.05 3.38 21.60
C ILE A 167 13.73 4.09 21.87
N PHE A 168 13.11 4.60 20.81
CA PHE A 168 11.80 5.22 20.86
C PHE A 168 10.73 4.13 20.76
N ILE A 169 9.77 4.14 21.69
CA ILE A 169 8.58 3.30 21.62
C ILE A 169 7.43 4.14 21.08
N ASP A 170 7.09 3.96 19.79
CA ASP A 170 6.02 4.74 19.17
C ASP A 170 4.64 4.10 19.34
N HIS A 171 4.02 4.36 20.48
CA HIS A 171 2.64 3.93 20.70
C HIS A 171 1.62 4.57 19.73
N ASN A 172 1.94 5.69 19.06
CA ASN A 172 1.00 6.36 18.14
C ASN A 172 0.88 5.65 16.80
N MET A 173 1.72 4.65 16.55
CA MET A 173 1.59 3.77 15.38
C MET A 173 0.37 2.83 15.48
N ASN A 174 -0.19 2.63 16.69
CA ASN A 174 -1.44 1.89 16.88
C ASN A 174 -2.65 2.81 16.61
N ARG A 175 -2.81 3.23 15.36
CA ARG A 175 -3.96 4.04 14.89
C ARG A 175 -4.39 3.60 13.50
N GLN A 176 -5.63 3.91 13.14
CA GLN A 176 -6.15 3.60 11.81
C GLN A 176 -5.27 4.21 10.70
N GLY A 177 -4.98 3.40 9.67
CA GLY A 177 -4.25 3.83 8.48
C GLY A 177 -2.78 4.21 8.72
N ALA A 178 -2.21 3.87 9.87
CA ALA A 178 -0.77 3.95 10.11
C ALA A 178 -0.02 2.91 9.25
N ASN A 179 1.20 3.26 8.86
CA ASN A 179 1.97 2.47 7.91
C ASN A 179 3.05 1.68 8.66
N ILE A 180 3.06 0.37 8.50
CA ILE A 180 4.11 -0.50 9.03
C ILE A 180 4.43 -1.59 8.02
N ALA A 181 5.70 -1.88 7.78
CA ALA A 181 6.08 -2.89 6.80
C ALA A 181 5.54 -4.27 7.21
N ALA A 182 4.89 -4.97 6.27
CA ALA A 182 4.35 -6.30 6.51
C ALA A 182 5.44 -7.27 6.97
N ALA A 183 5.07 -8.32 7.72
CA ALA A 183 5.94 -9.47 7.87
C ALA A 183 6.29 -10.04 6.47
N TYR A 184 7.53 -10.48 6.30
CA TYR A 184 8.09 -10.99 5.04
C TYR A 184 8.24 -9.98 3.90
N SER A 185 7.81 -8.73 4.09
CA SER A 185 8.03 -7.68 3.10
C SER A 185 9.52 -7.38 2.95
N LEU A 186 9.95 -7.15 1.71
CA LEU A 186 11.24 -6.51 1.46
C LEU A 186 11.20 -5.06 1.94
N ARG A 187 12.38 -4.52 2.20
CA ARG A 187 12.61 -3.10 2.45
C ARG A 187 13.45 -2.49 1.33
N PRO A 188 13.20 -1.24 0.95
CA PRO A 188 13.93 -0.54 -0.11
C PRO A 188 15.32 -0.08 0.35
N GLU A 189 16.08 -0.98 0.96
CA GLU A 189 17.41 -0.74 1.50
C GLU A 189 18.46 -1.52 0.69
N ARG A 190 19.74 -1.17 0.87
CA ARG A 190 20.84 -1.90 0.22
C ARG A 190 20.76 -3.39 0.56
N ARG A 191 20.86 -4.23 -0.49
CA ARG A 191 20.76 -5.70 -0.43
C ARG A 191 19.35 -6.26 -0.11
N ALA A 192 18.31 -5.42 -0.18
CA ALA A 192 16.91 -5.82 -0.02
C ALA A 192 16.66 -6.69 1.23
N PRO A 193 16.89 -6.13 2.42
CA PRO A 193 16.59 -6.80 3.67
C PRO A 193 15.09 -7.06 3.83
N VAL A 194 14.75 -8.02 4.68
CA VAL A 194 13.40 -8.54 4.87
C VAL A 194 12.93 -8.19 6.29
N SER A 195 11.71 -7.68 6.40
CA SER A 195 10.97 -7.57 7.67
C SER A 195 10.69 -8.98 8.21
N THR A 196 11.56 -9.50 9.06
CA THR A 196 11.71 -10.94 9.28
C THR A 196 11.18 -11.37 10.64
N PRO A 197 10.15 -12.24 10.71
CA PRO A 197 9.72 -12.86 11.95
C PRO A 197 10.83 -13.66 12.64
N LEU A 198 10.86 -13.56 13.98
CA LEU A 198 11.86 -14.14 14.85
C LEU A 198 11.18 -15.00 15.93
N THR A 199 11.93 -15.94 16.47
CA THR A 199 11.58 -16.56 17.75
C THR A 199 12.10 -15.70 18.90
N TRP A 200 11.48 -15.83 20.08
CA TRP A 200 11.98 -15.17 21.29
C TRP A 200 13.36 -15.66 21.72
N ASP A 201 13.69 -16.94 21.48
CA ASP A 201 15.02 -17.48 21.77
C ASP A 201 16.10 -16.80 20.94
N GLU A 202 15.81 -16.42 19.69
CA GLU A 202 16.72 -15.61 18.87
C GLU A 202 16.87 -14.19 19.43
N VAL A 203 15.77 -13.54 19.84
CA VAL A 203 15.83 -12.22 20.47
C VAL A 203 16.64 -12.24 21.75
N ARG A 204 16.51 -13.30 22.57
CA ARG A 204 17.29 -13.50 23.81
C ARG A 204 18.77 -13.79 23.53
N ALA A 205 19.07 -14.61 22.53
CA ALA A 205 20.44 -14.93 22.14
C ALA A 205 21.17 -13.71 21.54
N GLY A 206 20.46 -12.90 20.75
CA GLY A 206 21.02 -11.76 20.03
C GLY A 206 22.07 -12.16 18.99
N GLY A 207 22.97 -11.24 18.66
CA GLY A 207 24.06 -11.48 17.71
C GLY A 207 23.67 -11.41 16.23
N PHE A 208 22.56 -10.73 15.92
CA PHE A 208 22.13 -10.42 14.56
C PHE A 208 21.73 -8.96 14.44
N GLU A 209 21.67 -8.44 13.23
CA GLU A 209 21.08 -7.15 12.87
C GLU A 209 19.97 -7.35 11.82
N PRO A 210 19.05 -6.38 11.61
CA PRO A 210 18.01 -6.50 10.59
C PRO A 210 18.57 -6.77 9.18
N GLN A 211 19.76 -6.23 8.89
CA GLN A 211 20.45 -6.36 7.60
C GLN A 211 21.01 -7.76 7.32
N ASP A 212 21.01 -8.65 8.31
CA ASP A 212 21.42 -10.04 8.14
C ASP A 212 20.36 -10.88 7.41
N PHE A 213 19.09 -10.45 7.45
CA PHE A 213 17.97 -11.12 6.79
C PHE A 213 17.66 -10.44 5.46
N ARG A 214 17.94 -11.12 4.34
CA ARG A 214 17.90 -10.53 3.00
C ARG A 214 17.23 -11.44 2.00
N ILE A 215 16.79 -10.85 0.89
CA ILE A 215 16.19 -11.59 -0.21
C ILE A 215 17.07 -12.75 -0.73
N ASP A 216 18.40 -12.66 -0.59
CA ASP A 216 19.33 -13.67 -1.08
C ASP A 216 19.57 -14.85 -0.12
N ASN A 217 19.21 -14.73 1.17
CA ASN A 217 19.51 -15.77 2.18
C ASN A 217 18.32 -16.18 3.05
N VAL A 218 17.21 -15.42 3.09
CA VAL A 218 16.12 -15.69 4.04
C VAL A 218 15.34 -16.98 3.73
N TRP A 219 15.42 -17.49 2.49
CA TRP A 219 14.66 -18.67 2.06
C TRP A 219 15.05 -19.94 2.81
N GLU A 220 16.35 -20.16 3.06
CA GLU A 220 16.84 -21.32 3.82
C GLU A 220 16.36 -21.26 5.27
N ARG A 221 16.34 -20.04 5.85
CA ARG A 221 15.76 -19.80 7.17
C ARG A 221 14.29 -20.19 7.19
N PHE A 222 13.47 -19.68 6.27
CA PHE A 222 12.03 -19.98 6.27
C PHE A 222 11.73 -21.47 6.07
N ALA A 223 12.55 -22.18 5.28
CA ALA A 223 12.46 -23.63 5.18
C ALA A 223 12.79 -24.35 6.50
N THR A 224 13.63 -23.76 7.34
CA THR A 224 14.08 -24.34 8.62
C THR A 224 13.12 -24.03 9.76
N VAL A 225 12.68 -22.78 9.92
CA VAL A 225 11.87 -22.34 11.07
C VAL A 225 10.37 -22.32 10.80
N GLY A 226 9.96 -22.45 9.52
CA GLY A 226 8.56 -22.37 9.13
C GLY A 226 7.98 -20.95 9.20
N ASP A 227 6.65 -20.85 9.22
CA ASP A 227 5.93 -19.58 9.30
C ASP A 227 5.70 -19.17 10.77
N LEU A 228 6.61 -18.36 11.30
CA LEU A 228 6.52 -17.81 12.66
C LEU A 228 5.40 -16.77 12.81
N TRP A 229 4.81 -16.29 11.70
CA TRP A 229 3.71 -15.33 11.72
C TRP A 229 2.34 -15.98 11.90
N THR A 230 2.25 -17.31 11.82
CA THR A 230 0.99 -18.03 12.00
C THR A 230 0.33 -17.71 13.35
N GLY A 231 1.10 -17.51 14.42
CA GLY A 231 0.54 -17.14 15.72
C GLY A 231 -0.13 -15.75 15.77
N VAL A 232 0.32 -14.78 14.96
CA VAL A 232 -0.37 -13.49 14.81
C VAL A 232 -1.68 -13.66 14.03
N ARG A 233 -1.68 -14.54 13.01
CA ARG A 233 -2.82 -14.71 12.09
C ARG A 233 -3.93 -15.60 12.64
N THR A 234 -3.59 -16.59 13.45
CA THR A 234 -4.53 -17.64 13.90
C THR A 234 -4.43 -17.96 15.39
N GLY A 235 -3.54 -17.28 16.13
CA GLY A 235 -3.47 -17.44 17.58
C GLY A 235 -4.70 -16.86 18.27
N PRO A 236 -4.97 -17.25 19.52
CA PRO A 236 -6.01 -16.63 20.32
C PRO A 236 -5.71 -15.14 20.51
N GLY A 237 -6.73 -14.30 20.40
CA GLY A 237 -6.63 -12.89 20.72
C GLY A 237 -6.31 -12.67 22.20
N ALA A 238 -5.47 -11.68 22.50
CA ALA A 238 -5.15 -11.31 23.87
C ALA A 238 -6.34 -10.59 24.54
N ASP A 239 -6.52 -10.83 25.85
CA ASP A 239 -7.52 -10.12 26.66
C ASP A 239 -6.99 -8.74 27.06
N LEU A 240 -7.19 -7.77 26.17
CA LEU A 240 -6.73 -6.41 26.37
C LEU A 240 -7.48 -5.70 27.52
N ALA A 241 -8.72 -6.10 27.80
CA ALA A 241 -9.51 -5.51 28.89
C ALA A 241 -8.90 -5.88 30.26
N ALA A 242 -8.61 -7.16 30.48
CA ALA A 242 -7.94 -7.62 31.70
C ALA A 242 -6.54 -6.97 31.86
N ALA A 243 -5.82 -6.79 30.76
CA ALA A 243 -4.50 -6.15 30.80
C ALA A 243 -4.56 -4.65 31.09
N LEU A 244 -5.53 -3.92 30.52
CA LEU A 244 -5.76 -2.50 30.82
C LEU A 244 -6.14 -2.31 32.30
N ASP A 245 -7.03 -3.16 32.83
CA ASP A 245 -7.40 -3.16 34.26
C ASP A 245 -6.20 -3.43 35.15
N ALA A 246 -5.40 -4.46 34.84
CA ALA A 246 -4.18 -4.78 35.59
C ALA A 246 -3.15 -3.63 35.60
N LEU A 247 -3.11 -2.82 34.53
CA LEU A 247 -2.26 -1.65 34.42
C LEU A 247 -2.89 -0.37 35.01
N GLY A 248 -4.15 -0.42 35.44
CA GLY A 248 -4.89 0.75 35.93
C GLY A 248 -5.04 1.83 34.86
N VAL A 249 -5.20 1.44 33.59
CA VAL A 249 -5.31 2.35 32.46
C VAL A 249 -6.79 2.62 32.17
N GLU A 250 -7.21 3.85 32.40
CA GLU A 250 -8.50 4.34 31.89
C GLU A 250 -8.33 4.76 30.43
N VAL A 251 -9.21 4.27 29.56
CA VAL A 251 -9.23 4.64 28.15
C VAL A 251 -10.24 5.77 27.97
N GLU A 252 -9.75 6.98 27.74
CA GLU A 252 -10.58 8.07 27.24
C GLU A 252 -10.83 7.81 25.74
N ASP A 253 -12.11 7.73 25.38
CA ASP A 253 -12.62 7.52 24.03
C ASP A 253 -12.41 8.81 23.21
N ASP A 254 -11.14 9.20 22.98
CA ASP A 254 -10.75 10.41 22.21
C ASP A 254 -10.44 10.06 20.75
N ASP A 255 -11.16 9.07 20.21
CA ASP A 255 -11.15 8.80 18.78
C ASP A 255 -12.12 9.80 18.10
N PRO A 256 -11.67 10.68 17.18
CA PRO A 256 -12.50 11.71 16.55
C PRO A 256 -13.71 11.18 15.76
N VAL A 257 -13.93 9.87 15.70
CA VAL A 257 -14.96 9.22 14.88
C VAL A 257 -16.36 9.20 15.52
N ARG A 258 -16.53 9.58 16.80
CA ARG A 258 -17.87 9.67 17.43
C ARG A 258 -18.63 10.97 17.21
N GLY A 259 -18.16 11.84 16.31
CA GLY A 259 -18.96 12.95 15.81
C GLY A 259 -19.84 12.52 14.65
N SER A 260 -21.14 12.28 14.87
CA SER A 260 -22.09 12.35 13.77
C SER A 260 -21.92 13.71 13.12
N LEU A 261 -21.37 13.77 11.90
CA LEU A 261 -21.33 15.00 11.14
C LEU A 261 -22.75 15.58 11.15
N PRO A 262 -22.96 16.86 11.50
CA PRO A 262 -24.25 17.47 11.29
C PRO A 262 -24.60 17.26 9.81
N ARG A 263 -25.80 16.76 9.50
CA ARG A 263 -26.31 16.66 8.14
C ARG A 263 -26.40 18.07 7.55
N THR A 264 -25.28 18.59 7.08
CA THR A 264 -25.24 19.73 6.19
C THR A 264 -25.68 19.20 4.84
N ALA A 265 -26.73 19.82 4.29
CA ALA A 265 -27.19 19.53 2.95
C ALA A 265 -26.01 19.65 1.98
N ALA A 266 -25.94 18.72 1.02
CA ALA A 266 -24.91 18.71 -0.02
C ALA A 266 -24.81 20.11 -0.67
N PRO A 267 -23.59 20.61 -0.95
CA PRO A 267 -23.45 21.82 -1.74
C PRO A 267 -23.99 21.56 -3.15
N ASP A 268 -24.85 22.46 -3.63
CA ASP A 268 -25.39 22.47 -4.99
C ASP A 268 -24.26 22.79 -5.98
N VAL A 269 -23.61 21.75 -6.51
CA VAL A 269 -22.65 21.87 -7.60
C VAL A 269 -23.44 21.78 -8.90
N ARG A 270 -23.71 22.93 -9.52
CA ARG A 270 -24.22 22.94 -10.90
C ARG A 270 -23.16 22.36 -11.85
N SER A 271 -23.47 21.23 -12.48
CA SER A 271 -22.73 20.72 -13.63
C SER A 271 -22.95 21.66 -14.82
N LYS A 272 -21.86 22.14 -15.43
CA LYS A 272 -21.93 22.93 -16.68
C LYS A 272 -22.51 22.07 -17.80
N THR A 273 -23.34 22.67 -18.64
CA THR A 273 -24.01 21.98 -19.76
C THR A 273 -23.05 21.80 -20.94
N SER A 274 -23.31 20.80 -21.80
CA SER A 274 -22.47 20.51 -22.97
C SER A 274 -22.36 21.71 -23.94
N ASP A 275 -23.36 22.59 -23.96
CA ASP A 275 -23.34 23.84 -24.74
C ASP A 275 -22.37 24.90 -24.16
N GLU A 276 -22.22 24.97 -22.83
CA GLU A 276 -21.27 25.87 -22.18
C GLU A 276 -19.81 25.45 -22.41
N ILE A 277 -19.56 24.14 -22.54
CA ILE A 277 -18.24 23.58 -22.84
C ILE A 277 -17.88 23.79 -24.32
N ALA A 278 -18.85 23.65 -25.22
CA ALA A 278 -18.64 23.86 -26.65
C ALA A 278 -18.30 25.33 -26.97
N LEU A 279 -18.94 26.30 -26.30
CA LEU A 279 -18.71 27.73 -26.55
C LEU A 279 -17.31 28.21 -26.09
N ALA A 280 -16.64 27.46 -25.22
CA ALA A 280 -15.31 27.80 -24.68
C ALA A 280 -14.14 27.27 -25.53
N SER A 281 -14.39 26.35 -26.48
CA SER A 281 -13.34 25.74 -27.30
C SER A 281 -13.05 26.57 -28.57
N LYS A 282 -11.77 26.84 -28.85
CA LYS A 282 -11.31 27.60 -30.03
C LYS A 282 -11.05 26.74 -31.28
N ASP A 283 -11.30 25.42 -31.22
CA ASP A 283 -11.07 24.48 -32.33
C ASP A 283 -12.40 24.05 -33.00
N PRO A 284 -12.60 24.34 -34.31
CA PRO A 284 -13.83 24.03 -35.04
C PRO A 284 -14.16 22.53 -35.14
N ALA A 285 -13.15 21.64 -35.15
CA ALA A 285 -13.37 20.20 -35.28
C ALA A 285 -13.77 19.57 -33.93
N LEU A 286 -13.23 20.10 -32.84
CA LEU A 286 -13.61 19.70 -31.47
C LEU A 286 -15.03 20.15 -31.13
N PHE A 287 -15.46 21.32 -31.64
CA PHE A 287 -16.80 21.85 -31.46
C PHE A 287 -17.89 20.92 -32.03
N GLU A 288 -17.71 20.44 -33.26
CA GLU A 288 -18.65 19.55 -33.94
C GLU A 288 -18.72 18.15 -33.27
N TYR A 289 -17.59 17.68 -32.76
CA TYR A 289 -17.47 16.44 -31.99
C TYR A 289 -18.21 16.50 -30.65
N VAL A 290 -17.99 17.56 -29.86
CA VAL A 290 -18.59 17.73 -28.52
C VAL A 290 -20.11 17.98 -28.60
N ARG A 291 -20.58 18.72 -29.61
CA ARG A 291 -22.01 19.03 -29.79
C ARG A 291 -22.88 17.82 -30.12
N ARG A 292 -22.30 16.77 -30.72
CA ARG A 292 -23.01 15.54 -31.07
C ARG A 292 -23.10 14.53 -29.91
N ARG A 293 -22.61 14.87 -28.71
CA ARG A 293 -22.49 13.97 -27.56
C ARG A 293 -23.25 14.54 -26.34
N ALA A 294 -23.82 13.65 -25.55
CA ALA A 294 -24.36 13.97 -24.23
C ALA A 294 -23.46 13.31 -23.18
N PHE A 295 -22.83 14.13 -22.34
CA PHE A 295 -21.96 13.65 -21.25
C PHE A 295 -22.75 13.70 -19.95
N GLY A 296 -22.89 12.55 -19.29
CA GLY A 296 -23.68 12.39 -18.07
C GLY A 296 -24.01 10.91 -17.82
N PRO A 297 -24.65 10.57 -16.67
CA PRO A 297 -24.92 9.19 -16.26
C PRO A 297 -25.75 8.39 -17.28
N GLU A 298 -26.59 9.06 -18.07
CA GLU A 298 -27.44 8.46 -19.12
C GLU A 298 -26.93 8.76 -20.54
N GLY A 299 -25.72 9.31 -20.67
CA GLY A 299 -25.10 9.76 -21.92
C GLY A 299 -24.29 8.71 -22.67
N THR A 300 -23.53 9.14 -23.67
CA THR A 300 -22.66 8.26 -24.46
C THR A 300 -21.56 7.62 -23.62
N SER A 301 -21.25 6.34 -23.84
CA SER A 301 -20.33 5.51 -23.04
C SER A 301 -18.84 5.88 -23.14
N GLU A 302 -18.49 6.96 -23.83
CA GLU A 302 -17.09 7.39 -23.99
C GLU A 302 -16.80 8.56 -23.06
N PRO A 303 -15.60 8.59 -22.43
CA PRO A 303 -15.23 9.67 -21.53
C PRO A 303 -15.13 11.02 -22.27
N ALA A 304 -15.38 12.11 -21.54
CA ALA A 304 -15.16 13.45 -22.06
C ALA A 304 -13.66 13.66 -22.36
N PRO A 305 -13.30 14.52 -23.34
CA PRO A 305 -11.90 14.89 -23.55
C PRO A 305 -11.33 15.50 -22.26
N GLY A 306 -10.16 15.02 -21.83
CA GLY A 306 -9.40 15.66 -20.76
C GLY A 306 -8.67 16.90 -21.29
N ASP A 307 -8.39 17.85 -20.41
CA ASP A 307 -7.79 19.15 -20.74
C ASP A 307 -6.28 19.10 -21.09
N GLU A 308 -5.68 17.91 -21.17
CA GLU A 308 -4.23 17.77 -21.37
C GLU A 308 -3.87 17.09 -22.68
N ALA A 309 -3.12 17.81 -23.53
CA ALA A 309 -2.40 17.21 -24.64
C ALA A 309 -1.21 16.40 -24.08
N GLY A 310 -1.18 15.10 -24.37
CA GLY A 310 -0.08 14.23 -23.96
C GLY A 310 1.25 14.63 -24.62
N SER A 311 2.36 14.20 -24.01
CA SER A 311 3.71 14.61 -24.40
C SER A 311 4.24 13.93 -25.68
N GLY A 312 3.42 13.11 -26.36
CA GLY A 312 3.82 12.39 -27.58
C GLY A 312 4.73 11.19 -27.35
N ASN A 313 5.02 10.83 -26.09
CA ASN A 313 5.98 9.78 -25.72
C ASN A 313 5.32 8.55 -25.09
N SER A 314 4.01 8.37 -25.24
CA SER A 314 3.34 7.16 -24.76
C SER A 314 3.12 6.14 -25.87
N PHE A 315 3.06 4.86 -25.48
CA PHE A 315 2.58 3.80 -26.34
C PHE A 315 1.64 2.87 -25.57
N VAL A 316 0.88 2.09 -26.32
CA VAL A 316 -0.05 1.09 -25.79
C VAL A 316 0.13 -0.19 -26.58
N ILE A 317 0.22 -1.34 -25.90
CA ILE A 317 0.18 -2.64 -26.55
C ILE A 317 -1.15 -3.30 -26.18
N HIS A 318 -2.06 -3.36 -27.15
CA HIS A 318 -3.39 -3.89 -26.94
C HIS A 318 -3.46 -5.33 -27.45
N LYS A 319 -3.85 -6.27 -26.58
CA LYS A 319 -4.13 -7.66 -26.97
C LYS A 319 -5.52 -7.75 -27.61
N HIS A 320 -5.58 -8.09 -28.90
CA HIS A 320 -6.83 -8.30 -29.63
C HIS A 320 -7.15 -9.80 -29.72
N ARG A 321 -8.21 -10.23 -29.02
CA ARG A 321 -8.74 -11.60 -29.11
C ARG A 321 -9.85 -11.67 -30.18
N ALA A 322 -9.44 -11.63 -31.44
CA ALA A 322 -10.31 -11.92 -32.59
C ALA A 322 -10.26 -13.43 -32.94
N THR A 323 -10.69 -13.82 -34.15
CA THR A 323 -10.59 -15.22 -34.65
C THR A 323 -9.17 -15.79 -34.58
N ARG A 324 -8.15 -14.94 -34.51
CA ARG A 324 -6.77 -15.28 -34.17
C ARG A 324 -6.21 -14.25 -33.18
N LEU A 325 -5.49 -14.72 -32.15
CA LEU A 325 -4.84 -13.85 -31.18
C LEU A 325 -3.77 -13.00 -31.89
N HIS A 326 -3.90 -11.69 -31.79
CA HIS A 326 -2.88 -10.75 -32.25
C HIS A 326 -2.77 -9.58 -31.27
N TYR A 327 -1.70 -8.81 -31.41
CA TYR A 327 -1.44 -7.62 -30.60
C TYR A 327 -1.39 -6.41 -31.53
N ASP A 328 -1.85 -5.26 -31.06
CA ASP A 328 -1.68 -3.99 -31.73
C ASP A 328 -0.75 -3.10 -30.91
N VAL A 329 0.29 -2.57 -31.55
CA VAL A 329 1.12 -1.50 -30.99
C VAL A 329 0.51 -0.18 -31.40
N ARG A 330 0.33 0.73 -30.45
CA ARG A 330 -0.09 2.11 -30.69
C ARG A 330 0.94 3.06 -30.16
N LEU A 331 1.37 4.01 -30.98
CA LEU A 331 2.31 5.05 -30.59
C LEU A 331 1.57 6.38 -30.58
N GLU A 332 1.79 7.21 -29.57
CA GLU A 332 1.19 8.54 -29.50
C GLU A 332 1.81 9.46 -30.55
N HIS A 333 0.96 10.16 -31.30
CA HIS A 333 1.37 11.16 -32.28
C HIS A 333 0.29 12.25 -32.39
N ASP A 334 0.64 13.49 -32.07
CA ASP A 334 -0.25 14.66 -32.07
C ASP A 334 -1.58 14.44 -31.31
N GLY A 335 -1.49 13.81 -30.12
CA GLY A 335 -2.65 13.50 -29.28
C GLY A 335 -3.53 12.34 -29.78
N GLY A 336 -3.18 11.73 -30.92
CA GLY A 336 -3.80 10.50 -31.43
C GLY A 336 -2.94 9.27 -31.16
N LEU A 337 -3.56 8.08 -31.14
CA LEU A 337 -2.86 6.79 -31.02
C LEU A 337 -3.03 5.94 -32.29
N PRO A 338 -2.30 6.25 -33.39
CA PRO A 338 -2.16 5.36 -34.55
C PRO A 338 -1.78 3.93 -34.12
N SER A 339 -2.35 2.92 -34.78
CA SER A 339 -2.18 1.51 -34.42
C SER A 339 -1.63 0.65 -35.56
N TRP A 340 -0.75 -0.28 -35.25
CA TRP A 340 -0.20 -1.29 -36.16
C TRP A 340 -0.36 -2.70 -35.59
N ALA A 341 -0.81 -3.63 -36.42
CA ALA A 341 -0.94 -5.02 -36.00
C ALA A 341 0.42 -5.72 -35.95
N VAL A 342 0.61 -6.53 -34.91
CA VAL A 342 1.76 -7.42 -34.66
C VAL A 342 1.28 -8.88 -34.73
N PRO A 343 1.08 -9.43 -35.95
CA PRO A 343 0.43 -10.72 -36.14
C PRO A 343 1.28 -11.92 -35.66
N LYS A 344 2.60 -11.75 -35.53
CA LYS A 344 3.54 -12.78 -35.04
C LYS A 344 3.69 -12.79 -33.51
N GLY A 345 2.99 -11.90 -32.80
CA GLY A 345 3.14 -11.74 -31.35
C GLY A 345 4.35 -10.89 -30.96
N LEU A 346 4.40 -10.54 -29.68
CA LEU A 346 5.49 -9.76 -29.11
C LEU A 346 6.73 -10.65 -28.96
N PRO A 347 7.93 -10.17 -29.32
CA PRO A 347 9.16 -10.90 -29.09
C PRO A 347 9.38 -11.11 -27.58
N THR A 348 9.65 -12.34 -27.18
CA THR A 348 9.93 -12.70 -25.78
C THR A 348 11.43 -12.74 -25.46
N THR A 349 12.27 -12.53 -26.47
CA THR A 349 13.73 -12.61 -26.38
C THR A 349 14.35 -11.31 -26.87
N LYS A 350 15.33 -10.79 -26.13
CA LYS A 350 16.01 -9.54 -26.49
C LYS A 350 16.76 -9.72 -27.82
N GLY A 351 16.46 -8.89 -28.82
CA GLY A 351 17.08 -8.92 -30.16
C GLY A 351 16.25 -9.60 -31.26
N GLU A 352 15.07 -10.12 -30.93
CA GLU A 352 14.14 -10.74 -31.88
C GLU A 352 13.17 -9.69 -32.47
N ASN A 353 13.04 -9.66 -33.80
CA ASN A 353 12.22 -8.67 -34.51
C ASN A 353 10.92 -9.29 -35.07
N SER A 354 9.77 -8.79 -34.64
CA SER A 354 8.46 -9.10 -35.23
C SER A 354 8.04 -8.00 -36.21
N THR A 355 7.68 -8.38 -37.45
CA THR A 355 7.21 -7.45 -38.47
C THR A 355 5.80 -6.93 -38.20
N THR A 356 5.57 -5.64 -38.40
CA THR A 356 4.26 -4.98 -38.32
C THR A 356 3.67 -4.76 -39.71
N ALA A 357 2.33 -4.77 -39.81
CA ALA A 357 1.60 -4.38 -41.02
C ALA A 357 0.67 -3.20 -40.69
N GLY A 358 0.76 -2.11 -41.47
CA GLY A 358 0.00 -0.89 -41.21
C GLY A 358 -1.42 -0.96 -41.74
N THR A 359 -2.38 -0.54 -40.91
CA THR A 359 -3.78 -0.30 -41.30
C THR A 359 -4.03 1.21 -41.31
N SER A 360 -4.63 1.71 -42.38
CA SER A 360 -4.84 3.14 -42.65
C SER A 360 -5.74 3.84 -41.63
N ARG A 361 -5.53 5.16 -41.46
CA ARG A 361 -6.38 6.12 -40.73
C ARG A 361 -7.87 5.90 -41.06
N SER A 362 -8.69 5.56 -40.06
CA SER A 362 -10.14 5.44 -40.23
C SER A 362 -10.86 6.73 -39.87
N SER A 363 -11.37 7.42 -40.88
CA SER A 363 -12.44 8.42 -40.78
C SER A 363 -13.78 7.77 -41.19
N GLY A 364 -14.80 7.84 -40.33
CA GLY A 364 -16.19 7.49 -40.69
C GLY A 364 -16.64 6.05 -40.37
N PRO A 365 -17.97 5.80 -40.30
CA PRO A 365 -18.58 5.06 -39.20
C PRO A 365 -18.65 3.56 -39.46
N THR A 366 -18.25 2.76 -38.46
CA THR A 366 -18.42 1.30 -38.53
C THR A 366 -19.34 0.79 -37.41
N ARG A 367 -20.31 0.02 -37.88
CA ARG A 367 -21.47 -0.57 -37.20
C ARG A 367 -21.06 -1.47 -36.02
N ARG A 368 -21.83 -1.40 -34.93
CA ARG A 368 -21.70 -2.24 -33.72
C ARG A 368 -21.47 -3.72 -34.04
N SER A 369 -20.47 -4.32 -33.41
CA SER A 369 -20.50 -5.72 -32.98
C SER A 369 -20.09 -5.79 -31.51
N ARG A 370 -20.87 -6.52 -30.70
CA ARG A 370 -20.64 -6.73 -29.27
C ARG A 370 -19.54 -7.78 -29.11
N SER A 371 -18.37 -7.40 -28.60
CA SER A 371 -17.42 -8.32 -27.96
C SER A 371 -16.49 -7.54 -27.04
N GLY A 372 -16.40 -7.96 -25.77
CA GLY A 372 -15.59 -7.31 -24.73
C GLY A 372 -14.09 -7.33 -25.04
N SER A 373 -13.43 -6.20 -24.75
CA SER A 373 -12.01 -5.96 -24.99
C SER A 373 -11.35 -5.40 -23.73
N THR A 374 -10.19 -5.93 -23.36
CA THR A 374 -9.35 -5.48 -22.23
C THR A 374 -8.03 -4.96 -22.79
N GLY A 375 -7.77 -3.67 -22.64
CA GLY A 375 -6.51 -3.02 -23.04
C GLY A 375 -5.62 -2.73 -21.84
N VAL A 376 -4.31 -2.94 -21.98
CA VAL A 376 -3.28 -2.57 -20.99
C VAL A 376 -2.39 -1.51 -21.64
N ALA A 377 -2.26 -0.34 -21.02
CA ALA A 377 -1.31 0.69 -21.43
C ALA A 377 0.04 0.44 -20.73
N ILE A 378 1.12 0.29 -21.49
CA ILE A 378 2.48 0.19 -20.96
C ILE A 378 3.22 1.44 -21.43
N ARG A 379 3.47 2.39 -20.52
CA ARG A 379 4.36 3.53 -20.81
C ARG A 379 5.80 3.03 -20.78
N GLY A 380 6.51 3.10 -21.89
CA GLY A 380 7.97 3.04 -21.89
C GLY A 380 8.53 4.32 -22.50
N SER A 381 9.39 5.01 -21.76
CA SER A 381 10.19 6.11 -22.26
C SER A 381 11.45 5.55 -22.92
N SER A 382 11.68 5.88 -24.19
CA SER A 382 13.00 5.69 -24.81
C SER A 382 13.80 6.97 -24.63
N SER A 383 14.76 6.99 -23.70
CA SER A 383 15.83 7.99 -23.72
C SER A 383 17.01 7.45 -24.54
N THR A 384 17.13 7.92 -25.78
CA THR A 384 18.39 7.90 -26.51
C THR A 384 19.24 9.08 -26.01
N SER A 385 20.33 8.77 -25.29
CA SER A 385 21.68 9.35 -25.37
C SER A 385 22.54 8.77 -24.24
#